data_AF-A0A4U5NWC3-F1
#
_entry.id   AF-A0A4U5NWC3-F1
#
_cell.length_a   1.000
_cell.length_b   1.000
_cell.length_c   1.000
_cell.angle_alpha   90.00
_cell.angle_beta   90.00
_cell.angle_gamma   90.00
#
_symmetry.space_group_name_H-M   'P 1'
#
loop_
_entity.id
_entity.type
_entity.pdbx_description
1 polymer ?
#
loop_
_entity_poly.entity_id
_entity_poly.type
_entity_poly.pdbx_seq_one_letter_code
_entity_poly.pdbx_strand_id
1 'polypeptide(L)'
;MSLRDFVSLFLCFGVASGNGHRTYLSMQDAVSQHFGLTTEDNEPCLLLKFGASLYNFNINGSNIKSPMADLSASNVKLDGFCADPQQRNKRAQLTGKWIENGREKILGLKFTTETIKSKIHQVEEVRWVLDTVTYSESYRDSSIEFQNSNLSVPISAPQKQRFLCKDCINITLHNGDYKDIVLELEPEIEAQPFGTVSNT
;
A
#
# COMPACT_ATOMS: atom_id res chain seq x y z
N MET A 1 46.61 -5.39 -17.12
CA MET A 1 46.45 -4.12 -16.39
C MET A 1 45.31 -3.34 -17.03
N SER A 2 44.27 -3.07 -16.25
CA SER A 2 43.12 -2.12 -16.36
C SER A 2 42.32 -2.06 -17.68
N LEU A 3 41.05 -2.49 -17.74
CA LEU A 3 39.77 -1.93 -17.21
C LEU A 3 39.25 -0.66 -17.91
N ARG A 4 37.94 -0.71 -18.26
CA ARG A 4 37.01 0.26 -18.90
C ARG A 4 36.76 -0.09 -20.38
N ASP A 5 35.57 -0.47 -20.86
CA ASP A 5 34.20 -0.18 -20.45
C ASP A 5 33.28 -1.37 -20.77
N PHE A 6 32.38 -1.74 -19.86
CA PHE A 6 31.20 -2.56 -20.19
C PHE A 6 30.01 -1.95 -19.47
N VAL A 7 29.27 -1.10 -20.17
CA VAL A 7 27.92 -0.67 -19.78
C VAL A 7 27.02 -1.88 -20.00
N SER A 8 26.64 -2.54 -18.91
CA SER A 8 25.69 -3.64 -18.94
C SER A 8 24.28 -3.05 -19.04
N LEU A 9 23.73 -2.98 -20.25
CA LEU A 9 22.29 -2.85 -20.46
C LEU A 9 21.64 -4.16 -19.98
N PHE A 10 21.07 -4.16 -18.79
CA PHE A 10 20.14 -5.20 -18.39
C PHE A 10 18.82 -4.95 -19.11
N LEU A 11 18.63 -5.68 -20.22
CA LEU A 11 17.33 -5.86 -20.87
C LEU A 11 16.43 -6.65 -19.92
N CYS A 12 15.43 -5.99 -19.34
CA CYS A 12 14.30 -6.66 -18.71
C CYS A 12 13.54 -7.44 -19.78
N PHE A 13 13.76 -8.75 -19.88
CA PHE A 13 12.90 -9.63 -20.64
C PHE A 13 11.58 -9.82 -19.88
N GLY A 14 10.60 -8.98 -20.20
CA GLY A 14 9.20 -9.22 -19.88
C GLY A 14 8.68 -10.37 -20.75
N VAL A 15 8.19 -11.43 -20.12
CA VAL A 15 7.41 -12.46 -20.80
C VAL A 15 6.03 -11.88 -21.07
N ALA A 16 5.73 -11.57 -22.33
CA ALA A 16 4.41 -11.15 -22.75
C ALA A 16 3.45 -12.35 -22.72
N SER A 17 2.60 -12.40 -21.69
CA SER A 17 1.46 -13.31 -21.64
C SER A 17 0.22 -12.58 -22.12
N GLY A 18 -0.38 -13.09 -23.20
CA GLY A 18 -1.57 -12.54 -23.84
C GLY A 18 -2.81 -12.64 -22.97
N ASN A 19 -3.14 -11.52 -22.32
CA ASN A 19 -4.47 -11.02 -22.00
C ASN A 19 -4.21 -9.57 -21.58
N GLY A 20 -4.98 -8.59 -22.07
CA GLY A 20 -4.72 -7.16 -21.92
C GLY A 20 -4.74 -6.64 -20.47
N HIS A 21 -3.81 -7.09 -19.65
CA HIS A 21 -3.56 -6.65 -18.30
C HIS A 21 -2.63 -5.45 -18.41
N ARG A 22 -3.10 -4.28 -17.95
CA ARG A 22 -2.22 -3.12 -17.82
C ARG A 22 -1.07 -3.50 -16.90
N THR A 23 0.16 -3.31 -17.35
CA THR A 23 1.33 -3.49 -16.49
C THR A 23 1.42 -2.27 -15.57
N TYR A 24 1.64 -2.49 -14.29
CA TYR A 24 1.93 -1.44 -13.32
C TYR A 24 3.38 -1.60 -12.85
N LEU A 25 4.07 -0.47 -12.70
CA LEU A 25 5.46 -0.43 -12.25
C LEU A 25 5.51 0.11 -10.82
N SER A 26 6.40 -0.45 -10.01
CA SER A 26 6.63 0.06 -8.66
C SER A 26 7.32 1.42 -8.70
N MET A 27 6.88 2.32 -7.83
CA MET A 27 7.48 3.63 -7.63
C MET A 27 7.91 3.76 -6.17
N GLN A 28 9.16 4.17 -5.96
CA GLN A 28 9.76 4.40 -4.65
C GLN A 28 10.71 5.59 -4.74
N ASP A 29 10.51 6.60 -3.89
CA ASP A 29 11.37 7.78 -3.79
C ASP A 29 11.69 8.05 -2.32
N ALA A 30 12.91 7.70 -1.91
CA ALA A 30 13.40 7.88 -0.55
C ALA A 30 13.58 9.36 -0.16
N VAL A 31 13.70 10.28 -1.11
CA VAL A 31 13.89 11.71 -0.81
C VAL A 31 12.56 12.35 -0.43
N SER A 32 11.53 12.11 -1.22
CA SER A 32 10.18 12.61 -0.94
C SER A 32 9.37 11.69 -0.02
N GLN A 33 9.89 10.49 0.26
CA GLN A 33 9.27 9.40 1.03
C GLN A 33 7.98 8.87 0.40
N HIS A 34 7.78 9.10 -0.90
CA HIS A 34 6.63 8.58 -1.62
C HIS A 34 6.89 7.17 -2.14
N PHE A 35 5.82 6.39 -2.19
CA PHE A 35 5.83 5.06 -2.77
C PHE A 35 4.47 4.71 -3.36
N GLY A 36 4.44 3.73 -4.27
CA GLY A 36 3.21 3.26 -4.88
C GLY A 36 3.42 2.64 -6.25
N LEU A 37 2.51 2.95 -7.18
CA LEU A 37 2.49 2.38 -8.53
C LEU A 37 2.32 3.47 -9.59
N THR A 38 2.98 3.28 -10.72
CA THR A 38 2.80 4.07 -11.94
C THR A 38 2.23 3.22 -13.07
N THR A 39 1.66 3.91 -14.07
CA THR A 39 1.38 3.31 -15.38
C THR A 39 2.68 3.08 -16.17
N GLU A 40 2.57 2.42 -17.33
CA GLU A 40 3.67 2.26 -18.29
C GLU A 40 4.22 3.60 -18.79
N ASP A 41 3.42 4.67 -18.74
CA ASP A 41 3.79 6.04 -19.10
C ASP A 41 4.51 6.79 -17.95
N ASN A 42 4.86 6.09 -16.85
CA ASN A 42 5.42 6.65 -15.62
C ASN A 42 4.52 7.66 -14.89
N GLU A 43 3.21 7.65 -15.14
CA GLU A 43 2.25 8.50 -14.42
C GLU A 43 1.81 7.83 -13.11
N PRO A 44 1.93 8.50 -11.94
CA PRO A 44 1.49 7.95 -10.66
C PRO A 44 -0.02 7.67 -10.66
N CYS A 45 -0.39 6.41 -10.42
CA CYS A 45 -1.79 5.99 -10.35
C CYS A 45 -2.21 5.55 -8.94
N LEU A 46 -1.25 5.18 -8.10
CA LEU A 46 -1.42 5.00 -6.66
C LEU A 46 -0.18 5.62 -6.00
N LEU A 47 -0.37 6.63 -5.17
CA LEU A 47 0.71 7.36 -4.51
C LEU A 47 0.42 7.49 -3.01
N LEU A 48 1.34 7.01 -2.19
CA LEU A 48 1.25 6.99 -0.73
C LEU A 48 2.53 7.55 -0.12
N LYS A 49 2.41 8.05 1.11
CA LYS A 49 3.50 8.47 1.99
C LYS A 49 3.06 8.23 3.42
N PHE A 50 3.83 7.48 4.20
CA PHE A 50 3.67 7.35 5.65
C PHE A 50 4.87 6.59 6.22
N GLY A 51 5.19 6.84 7.49
CA GLY A 51 5.94 5.89 8.31
C GLY A 51 5.00 4.83 8.89
N ALA A 52 5.53 3.72 9.37
CA ALA A 52 4.71 2.71 10.03
C ALA A 52 5.45 1.98 11.15
N SER A 53 4.71 1.68 12.20
CA SER A 53 5.15 0.87 13.33
C SER A 53 4.10 -0.19 13.66
N LEU A 54 4.56 -1.33 14.17
CA LEU A 54 3.70 -2.44 14.59
C LEU A 54 3.78 -2.64 16.09
N TYR A 55 2.64 -2.63 16.77
CA TYR A 55 2.51 -3.07 18.15
C TYR A 55 2.08 -4.54 18.17
N ASN A 56 2.96 -5.40 18.65
CA ASN A 56 2.69 -6.84 18.74
C ASN A 56 2.56 -7.28 20.19
N PHE A 57 1.35 -7.72 20.58
CA PHE A 57 1.05 -8.17 21.94
C PHE A 57 1.26 -9.67 22.17
N ASN A 58 1.80 -10.38 21.17
CA ASN A 58 2.04 -11.82 21.20
C ASN A 58 3.51 -12.17 21.52
N ILE A 59 4.43 -11.20 21.60
CA ILE A 59 5.87 -11.44 21.79
C ILE A 59 6.31 -11.09 23.22
N ASN A 60 7.00 -12.03 23.89
CA ASN A 60 7.72 -11.83 25.16
C ASN A 60 6.93 -11.16 26.30
N GLY A 61 5.60 -11.30 26.34
CA GLY A 61 4.76 -10.75 27.42
C GLY A 61 4.81 -9.23 27.57
N SER A 62 5.36 -8.51 26.59
CA SER A 62 5.51 -7.05 26.60
C SER A 62 4.91 -6.45 25.33
N ASN A 63 4.37 -5.24 25.44
CA ASN A 63 3.80 -4.52 24.31
C ASN A 63 4.96 -3.89 23.51
N ILE A 64 5.57 -4.67 22.62
CA ILE A 64 6.70 -4.20 21.81
C ILE A 64 6.16 -3.43 20.62
N LYS A 65 6.52 -2.13 20.55
CA LYS A 65 6.44 -1.32 19.34
C LYS A 65 7.70 -1.56 18.51
N SER A 66 7.54 -2.00 17.28
CA SER A 66 8.64 -2.21 16.33
C SER A 66 8.43 -1.36 15.08
N PRO A 67 9.42 -0.59 14.62
CA PRO A 67 9.31 0.12 13.34
C PRO A 67 9.20 -0.89 12.19
N MET A 68 8.44 -0.55 11.16
CA MET A 68 8.36 -1.33 9.92
C MET A 68 9.45 -0.88 8.95
N ALA A 69 9.66 -1.68 7.90
CA ALA A 69 10.51 -1.26 6.79
C ALA A 69 9.92 -0.02 6.10
N ASP A 70 10.80 0.91 5.73
CA ASP A 70 10.45 2.06 4.91
C ASP A 70 10.01 1.60 3.52
N LEU A 71 8.73 1.76 3.19
CA LEU A 71 8.16 1.35 1.90
C LEU A 71 8.68 2.19 0.73
N SER A 72 9.28 3.36 0.99
CA SER A 72 9.96 4.18 -0.01
C SER A 72 11.40 3.72 -0.29
N ALA A 73 11.92 2.75 0.48
CA ALA A 73 13.26 2.23 0.31
C ALA A 73 13.31 1.01 -0.64
N SER A 74 14.35 0.96 -1.47
CA SER A 74 14.51 -0.05 -2.53
C SER A 74 14.68 -1.50 -2.05
N ASN A 75 14.86 -1.72 -0.74
CA ASN A 75 14.91 -3.05 -0.13
C ASN A 75 13.51 -3.65 0.12
N VAL A 76 12.45 -2.86 -0.09
CA VAL A 76 11.06 -3.33 -0.10
C VAL A 76 10.64 -3.55 -1.54
N LYS A 77 10.12 -4.74 -1.84
CA LYS A 77 9.48 -5.03 -3.14
C LYS A 77 8.02 -4.59 -3.08
N LEU A 78 7.64 -3.65 -3.95
CA LEU A 78 6.24 -3.26 -4.15
C LEU A 78 5.63 -3.99 -5.33
N ASP A 79 4.36 -4.35 -5.20
CA ASP A 79 3.55 -4.99 -6.24
C ASP A 79 2.07 -4.59 -6.07
N GLY A 80 1.24 -4.78 -7.09
CA GLY A 80 -0.18 -4.51 -7.01
C GLY A 80 -0.81 -4.04 -8.32
N PHE A 81 -1.93 -3.35 -8.22
CA PHE A 81 -2.63 -2.79 -9.38
C PHE A 81 -3.34 -1.48 -9.06
N CYS A 82 -3.37 -0.57 -10.04
CA CYS A 82 -4.17 0.65 -9.96
C CYS A 82 -5.61 0.41 -10.44
N ALA A 83 -6.49 1.36 -10.14
CA ALA A 83 -7.86 1.28 -10.62
C ALA A 83 -7.98 1.36 -12.13
N ASP A 84 -8.70 0.40 -12.67
CA ASP A 84 -9.18 0.44 -14.04
C ASP A 84 -10.24 1.55 -14.19
N PRO A 85 -10.01 2.57 -15.04
CA PRO A 85 -10.98 3.64 -15.29
C PRO A 85 -12.33 3.14 -15.80
N GLN A 86 -12.38 1.97 -16.45
CA GLN A 86 -13.60 1.41 -17.03
C GLN A 86 -14.47 0.65 -16.02
N GLN A 87 -13.93 0.32 -14.83
CA GLN A 87 -14.70 -0.38 -13.81
C GLN A 87 -15.54 0.60 -13.00
N ARG A 88 -16.84 0.28 -12.83
CA ARG A 88 -17.77 1.05 -12.00
C ARG A 88 -17.34 1.10 -10.54
N ASN A 89 -16.89 -0.04 -10.00
CA ASN A 89 -16.35 -0.14 -8.65
C ASN A 89 -14.83 -0.15 -8.76
N LYS A 90 -14.23 1.03 -8.64
CA LYS A 90 -12.79 1.17 -8.76
C LYS A 90 -12.12 0.54 -7.56
N ARG A 91 -11.08 -0.25 -7.84
CA ARG A 91 -10.27 -0.92 -6.84
C ARG A 91 -8.80 -0.71 -7.16
N ALA A 92 -8.01 -0.42 -6.16
CA ALA A 92 -6.56 -0.39 -6.28
C ALA A 92 -5.96 -1.18 -5.12
N GLN A 93 -4.83 -1.80 -5.34
CA GLN A 93 -4.13 -2.58 -4.33
C GLN A 93 -2.64 -2.30 -4.40
N LEU A 94 -2.02 -2.18 -3.24
CA LEU A 94 -0.57 -2.16 -3.10
C LEU A 94 -0.17 -3.20 -2.06
N THR A 95 0.88 -3.94 -2.36
CA THR A 95 1.52 -4.87 -1.44
C THR A 95 2.98 -4.49 -1.31
N GLY A 96 3.46 -4.27 -0.08
CA GLY A 96 4.87 -4.11 0.23
C GLY A 96 5.42 -5.38 0.88
N LYS A 97 6.53 -5.90 0.35
CA LYS A 97 7.16 -7.14 0.83
C LYS A 97 8.64 -6.91 1.15
N TRP A 98 9.06 -7.33 2.34
CA TRP A 98 10.45 -7.25 2.78
C TRP A 98 10.86 -8.45 3.61
N ILE A 99 12.16 -8.62 3.83
CA ILE A 99 12.72 -9.67 4.68
C ILE A 99 13.40 -9.02 5.87
N GLU A 100 13.08 -9.50 7.07
CA GLU A 100 13.69 -9.06 8.31
C GLU A 100 13.92 -10.25 9.24
N ASN A 101 15.14 -10.41 9.77
CA ASN A 101 15.50 -11.51 10.67
C ASN A 101 15.15 -12.91 10.12
N GLY A 102 15.31 -13.10 8.81
CA GLY A 102 14.99 -14.35 8.12
C GLY A 102 13.50 -14.62 7.93
N ARG A 103 12.62 -13.67 8.30
CA ARG A 103 11.17 -13.73 8.12
C ARG A 103 10.78 -12.86 6.94
N GLU A 104 9.91 -13.38 6.09
CA GLU A 104 9.25 -12.60 5.06
C GLU A 104 8.05 -11.88 5.67
N LYS A 105 7.94 -10.58 5.43
CA LYS A 105 6.87 -9.73 5.94
C LYS A 105 6.16 -9.07 4.77
N ILE A 106 4.84 -8.99 4.85
CA ILE A 106 3.99 -8.43 3.81
C ILE A 106 2.97 -7.48 4.44
N LEU A 107 2.86 -6.26 3.90
CA LEU A 107 1.79 -5.32 4.18
C LEU A 107 0.94 -5.16 2.93
N GLY A 108 -0.34 -5.50 3.00
CA GLY A 108 -1.31 -5.31 1.93
C GLY A 108 -2.25 -4.15 2.22
N LEU A 109 -2.49 -3.31 1.22
CA LEU A 109 -3.40 -2.17 1.27
C LEU A 109 -4.35 -2.25 0.08
N LYS A 110 -5.64 -2.25 0.34
CA LYS A 110 -6.69 -2.31 -0.68
C LYS A 110 -7.60 -1.10 -0.55
N PHE A 111 -7.75 -0.39 -1.65
CA PHE A 111 -8.58 0.79 -1.78
C PHE A 111 -9.79 0.48 -2.65
N THR A 112 -10.95 0.97 -2.27
CA THR A 112 -12.21 0.84 -3.03
C THR A 112 -12.89 2.19 -3.15
N THR A 113 -13.92 2.28 -4.00
CA THR A 113 -14.81 3.44 -4.05
C THR A 113 -16.16 3.15 -3.43
N GLU A 114 -16.68 4.09 -2.66
CA GLU A 114 -18.03 4.06 -2.09
C GLU A 114 -18.79 5.33 -2.45
N THR A 115 -20.10 5.20 -2.65
CA THR A 115 -21.00 6.36 -2.84
C THR A 115 -21.63 6.72 -1.51
N ILE A 116 -21.28 7.89 -0.98
CA ILE A 116 -21.88 8.41 0.25
C ILE A 116 -23.02 9.36 -0.11
N LYS A 117 -24.20 9.09 0.46
CA LYS A 117 -25.35 10.00 0.43
C LYS A 117 -25.24 11.00 1.57
N SER A 118 -24.92 12.25 1.25
CA SER A 118 -24.96 13.31 2.25
C SER A 118 -26.42 13.59 2.64
N LYS A 119 -26.74 13.37 3.93
CA LYS A 119 -28.08 13.67 4.49
C LYS A 119 -28.43 15.17 4.46
N ILE A 120 -27.42 16.04 4.38
CA ILE A 120 -27.58 17.50 4.47
C ILE A 120 -27.81 18.11 3.08
N HIS A 121 -26.97 17.75 2.12
CA HIS A 121 -26.99 18.32 0.77
C HIS A 121 -27.79 17.51 -0.27
N GLN A 122 -28.30 16.31 0.06
CA GLN A 122 -28.94 15.39 -0.91
C GLN A 122 -28.07 15.05 -2.14
N VAL A 123 -26.77 15.32 -2.08
CA VAL A 123 -25.81 14.99 -3.14
C VAL A 123 -25.16 13.65 -2.84
N GLU A 124 -25.07 12.81 -3.87
CA GLU A 124 -24.24 11.60 -3.89
C GLU A 124 -22.80 11.99 -4.19
N GLU A 125 -21.87 11.65 -3.30
CA GLU A 125 -20.44 11.85 -3.50
C GLU A 125 -19.73 10.50 -3.59
N VAL A 126 -18.90 10.31 -4.62
CA VAL A 126 -18.01 9.15 -4.72
C VAL A 126 -16.74 9.45 -3.95
N ARG A 127 -16.43 8.60 -2.97
CA ARG A 127 -15.22 8.66 -2.16
C ARG A 127 -14.41 7.41 -2.36
N TRP A 128 -13.10 7.54 -2.23
CA TRP A 128 -12.23 6.40 -2.07
C TRP A 128 -12.03 6.12 -0.58
N VAL A 129 -11.90 4.84 -0.24
CA VAL A 129 -11.70 4.37 1.14
C VAL A 129 -10.55 3.36 1.17
N LEU A 130 -9.77 3.35 2.25
CA LEU A 130 -8.91 2.23 2.59
C LEU A 130 -9.78 1.11 3.21
N ASP A 131 -10.07 0.11 2.40
CA ASP A 131 -11.05 -0.95 2.67
C ASP A 131 -10.42 -2.09 3.48
N THR A 132 -9.26 -2.57 3.01
CA THR A 132 -8.58 -3.71 3.64
C THR A 132 -7.11 -3.38 3.87
N VAL A 133 -6.65 -3.72 5.06
CA VAL A 133 -5.25 -3.71 5.48
C VAL A 133 -4.92 -5.11 5.98
N THR A 134 -3.90 -5.73 5.41
CA THR A 134 -3.39 -7.03 5.85
C THR A 134 -1.93 -6.90 6.26
N TYR A 135 -1.55 -7.65 7.28
CA TYR A 135 -0.15 -7.85 7.65
C TYR A 135 0.11 -9.35 7.79
N SER A 136 1.12 -9.87 7.11
CA SER A 136 1.53 -11.25 7.29
C SER A 136 3.01 -11.41 7.53
N GLU A 137 3.35 -12.44 8.30
CA GLU A 137 4.72 -12.89 8.51
C GLU A 137 4.84 -14.37 8.15
N SER A 138 5.87 -14.72 7.38
CA SER A 138 6.16 -16.09 6.99
C SER A 138 7.59 -16.47 7.39
N TYR A 139 7.74 -17.64 7.98
CA TYR A 139 9.03 -18.22 8.35
C TYR A 139 9.00 -19.73 8.11
N ARG A 140 9.85 -20.20 7.19
CA ARG A 140 9.85 -21.60 6.72
C ARG A 140 8.46 -21.98 6.21
N ASP A 141 7.88 -23.05 6.73
CA ASP A 141 6.58 -23.60 6.32
C ASP A 141 5.40 -23.03 7.12
N SER A 142 5.62 -21.98 7.93
CA SER A 142 4.59 -21.35 8.75
C SER A 142 4.36 -19.91 8.30
N SER A 143 3.09 -19.54 8.16
CA SER A 143 2.65 -18.19 7.84
C SER A 143 1.50 -17.79 8.74
N ILE A 144 1.49 -16.53 9.15
CA ILE A 144 0.41 -15.92 9.92
C ILE A 144 -0.02 -14.64 9.21
N GLU A 145 -1.33 -14.41 9.13
CA GLU A 145 -1.91 -13.21 8.54
C GLU A 145 -2.90 -12.56 9.51
N PHE A 146 -2.82 -11.24 9.62
CA PHE A 146 -3.73 -10.39 10.36
C PHE A 146 -4.43 -9.44 9.40
N GLN A 147 -5.70 -9.13 9.65
CA GLN A 147 -6.49 -8.23 8.80
C GLN A 147 -7.39 -7.32 9.64
N ASN A 148 -7.65 -6.08 9.19
CA ASN A 148 -8.67 -5.24 9.81
C ASN A 148 -10.08 -5.88 9.71
N SER A 149 -10.94 -5.54 10.67
CA SER A 149 -12.37 -5.88 10.60
C SER A 149 -13.04 -5.28 9.36
N ASN A 150 -14.24 -5.75 9.02
CA ASN A 150 -15.07 -5.22 7.91
C ASN A 150 -15.53 -3.76 8.09
N LEU A 151 -15.09 -3.08 9.16
CA LEU A 151 -15.28 -1.64 9.31
C LEU A 151 -14.16 -0.94 8.53
N SER A 152 -14.54 -0.01 7.65
CA SER A 152 -13.58 0.74 6.86
C SER A 152 -12.60 1.48 7.78
N VAL A 153 -11.33 1.45 7.40
CA VAL A 153 -10.30 2.23 8.10
C VAL A 153 -10.66 3.71 7.96
N PRO A 154 -10.45 4.57 8.97
CA PRO A 154 -10.82 5.99 8.93
C PRO A 154 -9.95 6.83 7.96
N ILE A 155 -9.56 6.28 6.81
CA ILE A 155 -8.80 6.93 5.75
C ILE A 155 -9.66 6.91 4.50
N SER A 156 -10.22 8.08 4.16
CA SER A 156 -11.02 8.29 2.96
C SER A 156 -10.93 9.73 2.48
N ALA A 157 -11.13 9.94 1.18
CA ALA A 157 -11.32 11.28 0.61
C ALA A 157 -12.24 11.22 -0.61
N PRO A 158 -12.78 12.36 -1.07
CA PRO A 158 -13.46 12.43 -2.37
C PRO A 158 -12.58 11.85 -3.48
N GLN A 159 -13.18 11.21 -4.47
CA GLN A 159 -12.47 10.37 -5.45
C GLN A 159 -11.24 11.04 -6.10
N LYS A 160 -11.31 12.34 -6.38
CA LYS A 160 -10.23 13.12 -7.04
C LYS A 160 -9.28 13.83 -6.07
N GLN A 161 -9.47 13.67 -4.76
CA GLN A 161 -8.71 14.39 -3.74
C GLN A 161 -7.68 13.49 -3.06
N ARG A 162 -6.59 14.12 -2.60
CA ARG A 162 -5.58 13.50 -1.74
C ARG A 162 -6.03 13.59 -0.28
N PHE A 163 -5.78 12.53 0.48
CA PHE A 163 -5.89 12.55 1.94
C PHE A 163 -4.58 13.03 2.55
N LEU A 164 -4.66 13.90 3.56
CA LEU A 164 -3.51 14.39 4.31
C LEU A 164 -3.84 14.31 5.81
N CYS A 165 -3.02 13.61 6.58
CA CYS A 165 -3.10 13.55 8.03
C CYS A 165 -1.73 13.80 8.66
N LYS A 166 -1.71 14.68 9.67
CA LYS A 166 -0.51 15.03 10.43
C LYS A 166 -0.43 14.33 11.79
N ASP A 167 -1.43 13.52 12.10
CA ASP A 167 -1.51 12.71 13.31
C ASP A 167 -1.33 11.23 12.98
N CYS A 168 -0.98 10.43 13.99
CA CYS A 168 -0.91 8.98 13.86
C CYS A 168 -2.31 8.37 13.65
N ILE A 169 -2.37 7.31 12.85
CA ILE A 169 -3.60 6.52 12.66
C ILE A 169 -3.35 5.08 13.06
N ASN A 170 -4.13 4.59 14.02
CA ASN A 170 -4.04 3.22 14.50
C ASN A 170 -5.07 2.34 13.81
N ILE A 171 -4.61 1.20 13.29
CA ILE A 171 -5.41 0.21 12.60
C ILE A 171 -5.23 -1.11 13.33
N THR A 172 -6.28 -1.58 14.00
CA THR A 172 -6.28 -2.89 14.65
C THR A 172 -6.45 -3.98 13.61
N LEU A 173 -5.55 -4.96 13.63
CA LEU A 173 -5.57 -6.13 12.75
C LEU A 173 -5.79 -7.39 13.59
N HIS A 174 -6.73 -8.21 13.15
CA HIS A 174 -7.23 -9.39 13.86
C HIS A 174 -6.69 -10.68 13.25
N ASN A 175 -6.58 -11.71 14.08
CA ASN A 175 -6.33 -13.09 13.68
C ASN A 175 -7.17 -14.04 14.56
N GLY A 176 -7.55 -15.21 14.05
CA GLY A 176 -8.41 -16.15 14.77
C GLY A 176 -7.74 -16.84 15.97
N ASP A 177 -6.42 -17.02 15.93
CA ASP A 177 -5.66 -17.83 16.90
C ASP A 177 -4.72 -16.99 17.78
N TYR A 178 -4.51 -15.72 17.43
CA TYR A 178 -3.56 -14.82 18.09
C TYR A 178 -4.25 -13.55 18.58
N LYS A 179 -3.65 -12.86 19.54
CA LYS A 179 -4.13 -11.53 19.95
C LYS A 179 -3.99 -10.57 18.77
N ASP A 180 -4.91 -9.62 18.70
CA ASP A 180 -4.84 -8.50 17.77
C ASP A 180 -3.46 -7.83 17.80
N ILE A 181 -3.10 -7.21 16.69
CA ILE A 181 -1.95 -6.32 16.58
C ILE A 181 -2.42 -4.94 16.12
N VAL A 182 -1.62 -3.90 16.38
CA VAL A 182 -1.94 -2.55 15.91
C VAL A 182 -0.87 -2.10 14.93
N LEU A 183 -1.30 -1.79 13.71
CA LEU A 183 -0.52 -1.03 12.74
C LEU A 183 -0.75 0.46 13.02
N GLU A 184 0.30 1.16 13.42
CA GLU A 184 0.31 2.61 13.57
C GLU A 184 0.96 3.22 12.35
N LEU A 185 0.17 3.98 11.58
CA LEU A 185 0.69 4.83 10.52
C LEU A 185 1.18 6.14 11.15
N GLU A 186 2.39 6.52 10.82
CA GLU A 186 3.09 7.68 11.37
C GLU A 186 3.12 8.83 10.35
N PRO A 187 2.93 10.09 10.80
CA PRO A 187 2.87 11.25 9.91
C PRO A 187 4.22 11.60 9.28
N GLU A 188 4.24 12.29 8.13
CA GLU A 188 3.09 12.81 7.37
C GLU A 188 2.41 11.71 6.54
N ILE A 189 1.11 11.49 6.76
CA ILE A 189 0.33 10.49 6.03
C ILE A 189 -0.32 11.16 4.83
N GLU A 190 0.08 10.75 3.64
CA GLU A 190 -0.54 11.14 2.37
C GLU A 190 -1.03 9.91 1.62
N ALA A 191 -2.24 10.00 1.05
CA ALA A 191 -2.77 8.93 0.23
C ALA A 191 -3.58 9.45 -0.96
N GLN A 192 -3.28 8.92 -2.14
CA GLN A 192 -4.00 9.15 -3.38
C GLN A 192 -4.03 7.86 -4.22
N PRO A 193 -5.02 6.97 -4.00
CA PRO A 193 -5.04 5.65 -4.61
C PRO A 193 -5.60 5.58 -6.04
N PHE A 194 -6.14 6.68 -6.57
CA PHE A 194 -6.84 6.70 -7.87
C PHE A 194 -6.38 7.80 -8.83
N GLY A 195 -5.06 8.07 -8.87
CA GLY A 195 -4.42 9.06 -9.73
C GLY A 195 -4.95 10.50 -9.53
N THR A 196 -4.34 11.47 -10.20
CA THR A 196 -5.05 12.73 -10.49
C THR A 196 -5.83 12.48 -11.77
N VAL A 197 -7.14 12.75 -11.78
CA VAL A 197 -7.82 12.89 -13.06
C VAL A 197 -7.25 14.16 -13.67
N SER A 198 -6.32 14.02 -14.63
CA SER A 198 -5.99 15.12 -15.51
C SER A 198 -7.30 15.54 -16.16
N ASN A 199 -7.79 16.72 -15.81
CA ASN A 199 -8.87 17.35 -16.58
C ASN A 199 -8.25 17.71 -17.93
N THR A 200 -8.32 16.77 -18.86
CA THR A 200 -8.17 17.05 -20.29
C THR A 200 -9.52 17.45 -20.86
#